data_AF-A0A953Q7M0-F1
#
_entry.id   AF-A0A953Q7M0-F1
#
_cell.length_a   1.000
_cell.length_b   1.000
_cell.length_c   1.000
_cell.angle_alpha   90.00
_cell.angle_beta   90.00
_cell.angle_gamma   90.00
#
_symmetry.space_group_name_H-M   'P 1'
#
loop_
_entity.id
_entity.type
_entity.pdbx_description
1 polymer ?
#
loop_
_entity_poly.entity_id
_entity_poly.type
_entity_poly.pdbx_seq_one_letter_code
_entity_poly.pdbx_strand_id
1 'polypeptide(L)'
;MEPNWRPLEDRLGKSRCAGFMFMGRVNSINLYKHGISRTYLNLDDAGNCFVAGNCGCYIPSDFDQELAKLEQCLRGLQATLETPYDALFIARKRTVLRQEGIRLLTFLIDPEEVTIQ
;
A
#
# COMPACT_ATOMS: atom_id res chain seq x y z
N MET A 1 16.30 3.45 -5.25
CA MET A 1 16.46 2.76 -3.95
C MET A 1 15.76 1.42 -4.09
N GLU A 2 16.44 0.32 -3.81
CA GLU A 2 15.85 -1.02 -3.90
C GLU A 2 14.84 -1.26 -2.76
N PRO A 3 13.71 -1.92 -3.04
CA PRO A 3 12.71 -2.20 -2.02
C PRO A 3 13.20 -3.29 -1.04
N ASN A 4 13.19 -2.98 0.26
CA ASN A 4 13.40 -4.00 1.30
C ASN A 4 12.04 -4.64 1.61
N TRP A 5 11.77 -5.86 1.15
CA TRP A 5 10.50 -6.57 1.42
C TRP A 5 10.54 -7.46 2.65
N ARG A 6 11.74 -7.76 3.16
CA ARG A 6 11.95 -8.75 4.21
C ARG A 6 11.12 -8.50 5.48
N PRO A 7 11.06 -7.27 6.05
CA PRO A 7 10.26 -7.03 7.25
C PRO A 7 8.77 -7.36 7.06
N LEU A 8 8.23 -7.09 5.88
CA LEU A 8 6.82 -7.38 5.60
C LEU A 8 6.60 -8.88 5.38
N GLU A 9 7.47 -9.53 4.61
CA GLU A 9 7.42 -10.97 4.33
C GLU A 9 7.60 -11.81 5.61
N ASP A 10 8.49 -11.39 6.52
CA ASP A 10 8.71 -12.06 7.81
C ASP A 10 7.48 -11.97 8.72
N ARG A 11 6.73 -10.85 8.65
CA ARG A 11 5.50 -10.65 9.46
C ARG A 11 4.27 -11.33 8.89
N LEU A 12 4.11 -11.34 7.56
CA LEU A 12 2.87 -11.78 6.90
C LEU A 12 3.00 -13.11 6.16
N GLY A 13 4.20 -13.49 5.76
CA GLY A 13 4.43 -14.50 4.73
C GLY A 13 4.27 -13.91 3.32
N LYS A 14 5.03 -14.46 2.37
CA LYS A 14 5.11 -13.94 1.00
C LYS A 14 3.78 -13.92 0.25
N SER A 15 2.91 -14.92 0.44
CA SER A 15 1.60 -14.98 -0.22
C SER A 15 0.69 -13.80 0.15
N ARG A 16 0.75 -13.37 1.42
CA ARG A 16 -0.04 -12.26 1.97
C ARG A 16 0.54 -10.88 1.65
N CYS A 17 1.66 -10.83 0.92
CA CYS A 17 2.26 -9.59 0.44
C CYS A 17 1.78 -9.19 -0.97
N ALA A 18 0.98 -10.02 -1.65
CA ALA A 18 0.61 -9.86 -3.06
C ALA A 18 -0.07 -8.52 -3.40
N GLY A 19 -0.81 -7.95 -2.44
CA GLY A 19 -1.49 -6.67 -2.60
C GLY A 19 -0.64 -5.44 -2.29
N PHE A 20 0.60 -5.58 -1.80
CA PHE A 20 1.42 -4.46 -1.34
C PHE A 20 2.33 -3.88 -2.42
N MET A 21 2.60 -2.58 -2.29
CA MET A 21 3.56 -1.82 -3.07
C MET A 21 4.54 -1.15 -2.11
N PHE A 22 5.84 -1.20 -2.43
CA PHE A 22 6.84 -0.45 -1.71
C PHE A 22 6.81 1.01 -2.15
N MET A 23 6.54 1.92 -1.22
CA MET A 23 6.39 3.34 -1.49
C MET A 23 7.66 4.15 -1.19
N GLY A 24 8.71 3.49 -0.69
CA GLY A 24 9.96 4.13 -0.31
C GLY A 24 10.31 3.88 1.15
N ARG A 25 11.29 4.65 1.62
CA ARG A 25 11.85 4.53 2.97
C ARG A 25 12.09 5.90 3.58
N VAL A 26 11.77 6.08 4.85
CA VAL A 26 11.98 7.33 5.61
C VAL A 26 12.49 6.98 6.99
N ASN A 27 13.61 7.57 7.42
CA ASN A 27 14.18 7.36 8.77
C ASN A 27 14.26 5.88 9.17
N SER A 28 14.78 5.04 8.27
CA SER A 28 14.87 3.59 8.41
C SER A 28 13.56 2.80 8.37
N ILE A 29 12.41 3.46 8.24
CA ILE A 29 11.07 2.85 8.13
C ILE A 29 10.72 2.63 6.67
N ASN A 30 10.44 1.38 6.32
CA ASN A 30 9.93 0.93 5.03
C ASN A 30 8.42 1.18 4.96
N LEU A 31 7.97 1.83 3.88
CA LEU A 31 6.57 2.22 3.70
C LEU A 31 5.89 1.26 2.72
N TYR A 32 5.07 0.34 3.22
CA TYR A 32 4.32 -0.59 2.37
C TYR A 32 2.86 -0.16 2.28
N LYS A 33 2.39 0.10 1.06
CA LYS A 33 0.99 0.46 0.82
C LYS A 33 0.25 -0.69 0.19
N HIS A 34 -0.85 -1.11 0.81
CA HIS A 34 -1.74 -2.07 0.19
C HIS A 34 -2.52 -1.39 -0.96
N GLY A 35 -2.42 -1.91 -2.17
CA GLY A 35 -2.97 -1.30 -3.37
C GLY A 35 -4.49 -1.18 -3.38
N ILE A 36 -5.18 -2.19 -2.81
CA ILE A 36 -6.64 -2.24 -2.71
C ILE A 36 -7.17 -1.29 -1.62
N SER A 37 -6.84 -1.54 -0.34
CA SER A 37 -7.33 -0.73 0.80
C SER A 37 -6.70 0.66 0.90
N ARG A 38 -5.56 0.90 0.23
CA ARG A 38 -4.75 2.13 0.32
C ARG A 38 -4.14 2.39 1.70
N THR A 39 -4.31 1.48 2.64
CA THR A 39 -3.71 1.50 3.98
C THR A 39 -2.21 1.23 3.92
N TYR A 40 -1.46 1.87 4.80
CA TYR A 40 -0.04 1.61 4.97
C TYR A 40 0.20 0.64 6.12
N LEU A 41 1.18 -0.25 5.96
CA LEU A 41 1.91 -0.87 7.05
C LEU A 41 3.33 -0.33 6.96
N ASN A 42 3.77 0.45 7.95
CA ASN A 42 5.11 1.00 7.98
C ASN A 42 5.93 0.19 8.98
N LEU A 43 7.05 -0.36 8.53
CA LEU A 43 7.89 -1.25 9.35
C LEU A 43 9.35 -0.81 9.31
N ASP A 44 10.04 -0.84 10.44
CA ASP A 44 11.50 -0.79 10.42
C ASP A 44 12.09 -2.12 9.92
N ASP A 45 13.42 -2.21 9.85
CA ASP A 45 14.10 -3.43 9.38
C ASP A 45 13.94 -4.64 10.32
N ALA A 46 13.52 -4.42 11.57
CA ALA A 46 13.21 -5.47 12.54
C ALA A 46 11.73 -5.89 12.52
N GLY A 47 10.90 -5.23 11.70
CA GLY A 47 9.47 -5.51 11.60
C GLY A 47 8.62 -4.82 12.67
N ASN A 48 9.16 -3.85 13.42
CA ASN A 48 8.37 -3.04 14.35
C ASN A 48 7.46 -2.09 13.56
N CYS A 49 6.21 -1.95 14.00
CA CYS A 49 5.19 -1.22 13.27
C CYS A 49 5.09 0.24 13.71
N PHE A 50 4.81 1.12 12.75
CA PHE A 50 4.65 2.55 12.97
C PHE A 50 3.46 3.10 12.20
N VAL A 51 2.79 4.08 12.80
CA VAL A 51 1.75 4.89 12.15
C VAL A 51 2.27 6.30 11.91
N ALA A 52 1.78 6.94 10.85
CA ALA A 52 2.07 8.34 10.59
C ALA A 52 1.41 9.21 11.66
N GLY A 53 2.23 9.96 12.37
CA GLY A 53 1.81 10.99 13.32
C GLY A 53 1.80 12.38 12.67
N ASN A 54 1.72 13.40 13.52
CA ASN A 54 1.77 14.79 13.07
C ASN A 54 3.18 15.17 12.57
N CYS A 55 3.24 16.14 11.66
CA CYS A 55 4.48 16.75 11.15
C CYS A 55 5.48 15.76 10.53
N GLY A 56 4.99 14.66 9.93
CA GLY A 56 5.86 13.68 9.26
C GLY A 56 6.59 12.73 10.22
N CYS A 57 6.27 12.76 11.51
CA CYS A 57 6.79 11.82 12.50
C CYS A 57 6.10 10.46 12.37
N TYR A 58 6.80 9.40 12.77
CA TYR A 58 6.27 8.05 12.87
C TYR A 58 6.26 7.62 14.33
N ILE A 59 5.12 7.09 14.77
CA ILE A 59 4.89 6.71 16.16
C ILE A 59 4.78 5.17 16.21
N PRO A 60 5.47 4.49 17.14
CA PRO A 60 5.32 3.05 17.34
C PRO A 60 3.84 2.68 17.51
N SER A 61 3.43 1.61 16.86
CA SER A 61 2.06 1.07 16.94
C SER A 61 2.09 -0.44 17.03
N ASP A 62 0.98 -1.01 17.46
CA ASP A 62 0.77 -2.45 17.47
C ASP A 62 0.49 -2.95 16.04
N PHE A 63 1.32 -3.88 15.57
CA PHE A 63 1.20 -4.41 14.22
C PHE A 63 -0.10 -5.17 14.00
N ASP A 64 -0.51 -6.01 14.96
CA ASP A 64 -1.68 -6.87 14.80
C ASP A 64 -2.95 -6.02 14.75
N GLN A 65 -2.99 -4.92 15.51
CA GLN A 65 -4.04 -3.92 15.44
C GLN A 65 -4.10 -3.23 14.06
N GLU A 66 -2.97 -2.75 13.52
CA GLU A 66 -2.94 -2.11 12.20
C GLU A 66 -3.28 -3.10 11.07
N LEU A 67 -2.83 -4.34 11.20
CA LEU A 67 -3.17 -5.43 10.28
C LEU A 67 -4.67 -5.73 10.33
N ALA A 68 -5.28 -5.81 11.52
CA ALA A 68 -6.70 -6.07 11.67
C ALA A 68 -7.57 -4.99 11.02
N LYS A 69 -7.18 -3.71 11.14
CA LYS A 69 -7.84 -2.58 10.45
C LYS A 69 -7.78 -2.75 8.93
N LEU A 70 -6.60 -3.12 8.42
CA LEU A 70 -6.39 -3.38 6.99
C LEU A 70 -7.26 -4.56 6.53
N GLU A 71 -7.24 -5.69 7.22
CA GLU A 71 -8.04 -6.87 6.88
C GLU A 71 -9.55 -6.60 6.95
N GLN A 72 -10.01 -5.79 7.92
CA GLN A 72 -11.39 -5.34 7.99
C GLN A 72 -11.78 -4.53 6.74
N CYS A 73 -10.91 -3.61 6.31
CA CYS A 73 -11.12 -2.86 5.08
C CYS A 73 -11.21 -3.79 3.85
N LEU A 74 -10.31 -4.77 3.76
CA LEU A 74 -10.31 -5.72 2.64
C LEU A 74 -11.56 -6.60 2.62
N ARG A 75 -12.05 -7.07 3.78
CA ARG A 75 -13.33 -7.79 3.87
C ARG A 75 -14.49 -6.98 3.30
N GLY A 76 -14.55 -5.68 3.63
CA GLY A 76 -15.55 -4.76 3.06
C GLY A 76 -15.45 -4.60 1.53
N LEU A 77 -14.27 -4.85 0.96
CA LEU A 77 -13.98 -4.78 -0.47
C LEU A 77 -14.00 -6.16 -1.16
N GLN A 78 -14.43 -7.21 -0.47
CA GLN A 78 -14.40 -8.60 -0.95
C GLN A 78 -13.01 -9.02 -1.45
N ALA A 79 -11.98 -8.58 -0.73
CA ALA A 79 -10.58 -8.89 -1.00
C ALA A 79 -9.91 -9.48 0.24
N THR A 80 -8.74 -10.05 0.04
CA THR A 80 -7.86 -10.60 1.09
C THR A 80 -6.44 -10.09 0.88
N LEU A 81 -5.55 -10.32 1.84
CA LEU A 81 -4.12 -9.99 1.72
C LEU A 81 -3.43 -10.74 0.57
N GLU A 82 -3.98 -11.87 0.15
CA GLU A 82 -3.49 -12.65 -0.98
C GLU A 82 -4.05 -12.16 -2.33
N THR A 83 -5.03 -11.26 -2.32
CA THR A 83 -5.58 -10.69 -3.53
C THR A 83 -4.57 -9.70 -4.13
N PRO A 84 -4.00 -9.98 -5.31
CA PRO A 84 -3.03 -9.07 -5.91
C PRO A 84 -3.70 -7.76 -6.34
N TYR A 85 -2.97 -6.67 -6.22
CA TYR A 85 -3.37 -5.40 -6.84
C TYR A 85 -2.76 -5.28 -8.24
N ASP A 86 -3.30 -6.04 -9.18
CA ASP A 86 -2.79 -6.14 -10.55
C ASP A 86 -3.70 -5.42 -11.58
N ALA A 87 -3.29 -5.49 -12.85
CA ALA A 87 -4.04 -4.90 -13.95
C ALA A 87 -5.46 -5.48 -14.08
N LEU A 88 -5.65 -6.77 -13.76
CA LEU A 88 -6.95 -7.42 -13.81
C LEU A 88 -7.89 -6.89 -12.73
N PHE A 89 -7.39 -6.74 -11.49
CA PHE A 89 -8.13 -6.13 -10.39
C PHE A 89 -8.52 -4.69 -10.75
N ILE A 90 -7.58 -3.91 -11.29
CA ILE A 90 -7.83 -2.52 -11.71
C ILE A 90 -8.89 -2.47 -12.82
N ALA A 91 -8.81 -3.35 -13.82
CA ALA A 91 -9.79 -3.44 -14.90
C ALA A 91 -11.19 -3.78 -14.38
N ARG A 92 -11.30 -4.81 -13.51
CA ARG A 92 -12.57 -5.19 -12.88
C ARG A 92 -13.17 -4.05 -12.08
N LYS A 93 -12.36 -3.39 -11.23
CA LYS A 93 -12.79 -2.21 -10.46
C LYS A 93 -13.31 -1.10 -11.37
N ARG A 94 -12.61 -0.80 -12.46
CA ARG A 94 -13.02 0.22 -13.45
C ARG A 94 -14.35 -0.14 -14.12
N THR A 95 -14.56 -1.41 -14.45
CA THR A 95 -15.83 -1.89 -15.03
C THR A 95 -16.99 -1.69 -14.06
N VAL A 96 -16.83 -2.11 -12.80
CA VAL A 96 -17.88 -1.93 -11.76
C VAL A 96 -18.20 -0.45 -11.56
N LEU A 97 -17.18 0.41 -11.41
CA LEU A 97 -17.41 1.84 -11.25
C LEU A 97 -18.17 2.45 -12.43
N ARG A 98 -17.87 2.03 -13.66
CA ARG A 98 -18.62 2.49 -14.85
C ARG A 98 -20.07 2.03 -14.85
N GLN A 99 -20.35 0.81 -14.40
CA GLN A 99 -21.71 0.27 -14.28
C GLN A 99 -22.53 1.05 -13.24
N GLU A 100 -21.89 1.49 -12.16
CA GLU A 100 -22.48 2.36 -11.13
C GLU A 100 -22.55 3.85 -11.55
N GLY A 101 -22.24 4.18 -12.81
CA GLY A 101 -22.27 5.55 -13.33
C GLY A 101 -21.12 6.45 -12.83
N ILE A 102 -20.16 5.91 -12.09
CA ILE A 102 -18.99 6.64 -11.59
C ILE A 102 -17.95 6.76 -12.70
N ARG A 103 -17.62 8.00 -13.09
CA ARG A 103 -16.58 8.30 -14.09
C ARG A 103 -15.22 8.48 -13.42
N LEU A 104 -14.28 7.60 -13.74
CA LEU A 104 -12.89 7.71 -13.31
C LEU A 104 -12.11 8.59 -14.29
N LEU A 105 -11.58 9.72 -13.82
CA LEU A 105 -10.64 10.55 -14.58
C LEU A 105 -9.22 10.03 -14.37
N THR A 106 -8.50 9.77 -15.46
CA THR A 106 -7.09 9.39 -15.41
C THR A 106 -6.31 10.41 -16.22
N PHE A 107 -5.35 11.07 -15.57
CA PHE A 107 -4.41 11.98 -16.21
C PHE A 107 -3.08 11.25 -16.37
N LEU A 108 -2.53 11.25 -17.58
CA LEU A 108 -1.14 10.86 -17.82
C LEU A 108 -0.32 12.14 -17.72
N ILE A 109 0.67 12.15 -16.83
CA ILE A 109 1.61 13.25 -16.70
C ILE A 109 2.89 12.76 -17.33
N ASP A 110 3.24 13.31 -18.49
CA ASP A 110 4.58 13.15 -19.05
C ASP A 110 5.49 14.17 -18.35
N PRO A 111 6.56 13.74 -17.67
CA PRO A 111 7.50 14.68 -17.05
C PRO A 111 8.26 15.41 -18.16
N GLU A 112 8.13 16.73 -18.24
CA GLU A 112 9.04 17.55 -19.03
C GLU A 112 10.42 17.51 -18.38
N GLU A 113 11.44 17.08 -19.12
CA GLU A 113 12.85 17.18 -18.67
C GLU A 113 13.24 18.66 -18.60
N VAL A 114 13.13 19.25 -17.41
CA VAL A 114 13.65 20.60 -17.16
C VAL A 114 15.14 20.47 -16.83
N THR A 115 16.00 20.72 -17.82
CA THR A 115 17.45 20.88 -17.60
C THR A 115 17.68 22.21 -16.88
N ILE A 116 18.02 22.15 -15.59
CA ILE A 116 18.48 23.32 -14.85
C ILE A 116 19.94 23.59 -15.29
N GLN A 117 20.17 24.73 -15.94
CA GLN A 117 21.51 25.23 -16.30
C GLN A 117 22.18 25.96 -15.12
#